data_AF-A0A951YI47-F1
#
_entry.id   AF-A0A951YI47-F1
#
_cell.length_a   1.000
_cell.length_b   1.000
_cell.length_c   1.000
_cell.angle_alpha   90.00
_cell.angle_beta   90.00
_cell.angle_gamma   90.00
#
_symmetry.space_group_name_H-M   'P 1'
#
loop_
_entity.id
_entity.type
_entity.pdbx_description
1 polymer ?
#
loop_
_entity_poly.entity_id
_entity_poly.type
_entity_poly.pdbx_seq_one_letter_code
_entity_poly.pdbx_strand_id
1 'polypeptide(L)'
;MPAYPWLFDRVADAPPGKAVPVPAAFAPKDGSKVVPNARGEALVAYLLSLKQVSLTAAPAAEAAPAAATSAATGAPGTAPATEVPAAAPPAAAPEAPAAETPAAEPAAAEPSAAEVPAAEPSAAEPAAAEPVTQGAAAATTGSATTEAATAEAAAAEPTTAEAAQPAAPVEWDEALGESTFMASCAACHQATGQGIVGAFPPLVGNAVVGADDPAEHIATVLYGKPGGGVIDGVTYTSPMPPFAAQLSDEQIAAVINHERTSWGNSATLVTPDAVAAARKAGQ
;
A
#
# COMPACT_ATOMS: atom_id res chain seq x y z
N MET A 1 21.85 0.63 9.80
CA MET A 1 20.88 0.31 8.72
C MET A 1 19.70 -0.43 9.32
N PRO A 2 18.67 0.28 9.83
CA PRO A 2 17.47 -0.35 10.40
C PRO A 2 16.57 -1.04 9.37
N ALA A 3 16.89 -0.96 8.06
CA ALA A 3 15.98 -1.37 6.99
C ALA A 3 15.90 -2.89 6.73
N TYR A 4 16.85 -3.71 7.22
CA TYR A 4 16.90 -5.15 6.85
C TYR A 4 17.14 -6.11 8.02
N PRO A 5 16.41 -6.00 9.15
CA PRO A 5 16.57 -6.93 10.27
C PRO A 5 16.26 -8.38 9.87
N TRP A 6 15.44 -8.60 8.84
CA TRP A 6 15.04 -9.91 8.32
C TRP A 6 16.14 -10.67 7.57
N LEU A 7 17.29 -10.05 7.27
CA LEU A 7 18.44 -10.70 6.62
C LEU A 7 19.46 -11.26 7.63
N PHE A 8 19.29 -10.96 8.93
CA PHE A 8 20.29 -11.29 9.95
C PHE A 8 19.66 -11.93 11.18
N ASP A 9 20.32 -12.93 11.72
CA ASP A 9 19.98 -13.56 12.99
C ASP A 9 20.93 -13.09 14.09
N ARG A 10 20.43 -13.08 15.33
CA ARG A 10 21.26 -12.88 16.53
C ARG A 10 21.54 -14.23 17.17
N VAL A 11 22.81 -14.56 17.29
CA VAL A 11 23.26 -15.84 17.85
C VAL A 11 24.24 -15.60 18.98
N ALA A 12 24.22 -16.45 20.00
CA ALA A 12 25.17 -16.37 21.11
C ALA A 12 26.61 -16.67 20.64
N ASP A 13 26.75 -17.66 19.75
CA ASP A 13 28.02 -18.06 19.16
C ASP A 13 27.90 -18.06 17.63
N ALA A 14 28.83 -17.39 16.95
CA ALA A 14 28.84 -17.27 15.50
C ALA A 14 29.90 -18.20 14.89
N PRO A 15 29.57 -18.93 13.81
CA PRO A 15 30.56 -19.71 13.09
C PRO A 15 31.73 -18.82 12.61
N PRO A 16 32.95 -19.38 12.52
CA PRO A 16 34.13 -18.61 12.13
C PRO A 16 33.94 -17.95 10.76
N GLY A 17 34.16 -16.64 10.69
CA GLY A 17 34.03 -15.85 9.46
C GLY A 17 32.59 -15.48 9.05
N LYS A 18 31.57 -15.86 9.83
CA LYS A 18 30.15 -15.52 9.55
C LYS A 18 29.65 -14.31 10.35
N ALA A 19 30.35 -13.91 11.41
CA ALA A 19 29.97 -12.75 12.21
C ALA A 19 30.16 -11.45 11.42
N VAL A 20 29.10 -10.64 11.34
CA VAL A 20 29.16 -9.31 10.75
C VAL A 20 29.86 -8.37 11.73
N PRO A 21 30.88 -7.60 11.29
CA PRO A 21 31.52 -6.61 12.14
C PRO A 21 30.57 -5.43 12.36
N VAL A 22 29.94 -5.38 13.53
CA VAL A 22 29.06 -4.29 13.94
C VAL A 22 29.85 -3.31 14.84
N PRO A 23 29.85 -2.00 14.55
CA PRO A 23 30.50 -1.02 15.42
C PRO A 23 29.92 -1.07 16.84
N ALA A 24 30.75 -0.85 17.86
CA ALA A 24 30.35 -1.03 19.26
C ALA A 24 29.11 -0.23 19.67
N ALA A 25 28.92 0.96 19.10
CA ALA A 25 27.74 1.81 19.33
C ALA A 25 26.40 1.17 18.89
N PHE A 26 26.44 0.20 17.96
CA PHE A 26 25.28 -0.46 17.38
C PHE A 26 25.24 -1.97 17.64
N ALA A 27 26.23 -2.49 18.37
CA ALA A 27 26.31 -3.90 18.70
C ALA A 27 25.20 -4.27 19.72
N PRO A 28 24.67 -5.50 19.66
CA PRO A 28 23.72 -5.98 20.66
C PRO A 28 24.32 -5.87 22.08
N LYS A 29 23.62 -5.21 23.00
CA LYS A 29 24.11 -4.97 24.37
C LYS A 29 24.19 -6.25 25.22
N ASP A 30 23.43 -7.27 24.83
CA ASP A 30 23.43 -8.61 25.37
C ASP A 30 24.64 -9.45 24.93
N GLY A 31 25.51 -8.92 24.07
CA GLY A 31 26.75 -9.57 23.64
C GLY A 31 26.58 -10.58 22.50
N SER A 32 25.35 -10.80 22.03
CA SER A 32 25.06 -11.64 20.87
C SER A 32 25.74 -11.12 19.60
N LYS A 33 26.07 -12.06 18.71
CA LYS A 33 26.68 -11.79 17.41
C LYS A 33 25.60 -11.74 16.35
N VAL A 34 25.79 -10.85 15.37
CA VAL A 34 24.92 -10.72 14.21
C VAL A 34 25.51 -11.55 13.08
N VAL A 35 24.73 -12.49 12.54
CA VAL A 35 25.13 -13.36 11.42
C VAL A 35 24.10 -13.24 10.29
N PRO A 36 24.49 -13.27 9.01
CA PRO A 36 23.54 -13.32 7.92
C PRO A 36 22.79 -14.66 7.95
N ASN A 37 21.48 -14.62 7.76
CA ASN A 37 20.67 -15.83 7.61
C ASN A 37 20.67 -16.31 6.16
N ALA A 38 19.99 -17.43 5.87
CA ALA A 38 19.96 -18.00 4.51
C ALA A 38 19.50 -17.00 3.43
N ARG A 39 18.59 -16.07 3.77
CA ARG A 39 18.13 -15.02 2.86
C ARG A 39 19.21 -13.95 2.66
N GLY A 40 19.90 -13.57 3.73
CA GLY A 40 21.11 -12.74 3.72
C GLY A 40 22.18 -13.27 2.78
N GLU A 41 22.51 -14.55 2.92
CA GLU A 41 23.52 -15.20 2.10
C GLU A 41 23.11 -15.33 0.63
N ALA A 42 21.83 -15.69 0.37
CA ALA A 42 21.29 -15.78 -0.98
C ALA A 42 21.31 -14.43 -1.69
N LEU A 43 21.01 -13.33 -0.99
CA LEU A 43 21.07 -11.98 -1.55
C LEU A 43 22.51 -11.60 -1.94
N VAL A 44 23.49 -11.86 -1.07
CA VAL A 44 24.90 -11.59 -1.39
C VAL A 44 25.35 -12.44 -2.59
N ALA A 45 24.99 -13.72 -2.63
CA ALA A 45 25.29 -14.60 -3.76
C ALA A 45 24.66 -14.08 -5.07
N TYR A 46 23.40 -13.62 -5.01
CA TYR A 46 22.73 -13.00 -6.15
C TYR A 46 23.48 -11.76 -6.61
N LEU A 47 23.79 -10.81 -5.71
CA LEU A 47 24.53 -9.59 -6.04
C LEU A 47 25.90 -9.87 -6.65
N LEU A 48 26.63 -10.87 -6.14
CA LEU A 48 27.93 -11.30 -6.70
C LEU A 48 27.79 -12.00 -8.05
N SER A 49 26.64 -12.63 -8.33
CA SER A 49 26.35 -13.26 -9.63
C SER A 49 25.98 -12.25 -10.71
N LEU A 50 25.56 -11.04 -10.33
CA LEU A 50 25.25 -9.99 -11.28
C LEU A 50 26.54 -9.52 -11.96
N LYS A 51 26.66 -9.83 -13.26
CA LYS A 51 27.67 -9.21 -14.12
C LYS A 51 27.32 -7.73 -14.28
N GLN A 52 27.92 -6.88 -13.45
CA GLN A 52 27.82 -5.44 -13.65
C GLN A 52 28.46 -5.08 -14.99
N VAL A 53 27.76 -4.29 -15.79
CA VAL A 53 28.35 -3.67 -16.98
C VAL A 53 29.45 -2.73 -16.48
N SER A 54 30.68 -2.94 -16.93
CA SER A 54 31.81 -2.07 -16.61
C SER A 54 31.50 -0.64 -17.08
N LEU A 55 31.68 0.34 -16.19
CA LEU A 55 31.48 1.76 -16.47
C LEU A 55 32.51 2.37 -17.46
N THR A 56 33.28 1.55 -18.17
CA THR A 56 34.26 2.00 -19.15
C THR A 56 33.66 2.09 -20.54
N ALA A 57 33.63 3.33 -21.04
CA ALA A 57 33.33 3.81 -22.38
C ALA A 57 31.86 3.73 -22.83
N ALA A 58 31.10 4.74 -22.42
CA ALA A 58 30.16 5.33 -23.37
C ALA A 58 30.96 5.72 -24.63
N PRO A 59 30.63 5.21 -25.83
CA PRO A 59 31.12 5.84 -27.04
C PRO A 59 30.57 7.27 -27.07
N ALA A 60 31.43 8.25 -27.36
CA ALA A 60 31.01 9.59 -27.68
C ALA A 60 29.86 9.52 -28.71
N ALA A 61 28.80 10.26 -28.45
CA ALA A 61 27.61 10.35 -29.30
C ALA A 61 27.99 10.31 -30.79
N GLU A 62 27.72 9.18 -31.44
CA GLU A 62 27.74 9.08 -32.88
C GLU A 62 26.54 9.89 -33.38
N ALA A 63 26.85 10.96 -34.10
CA ALA A 63 25.89 11.91 -34.61
C ALA A 63 24.78 11.21 -35.40
N ALA A 64 23.52 11.56 -35.09
CA ALA A 64 22.39 11.26 -35.94
C ALA A 64 22.68 11.75 -37.38
N PRO A 65 22.36 10.97 -38.44
CA PRO A 65 22.52 11.44 -39.80
C PRO A 65 21.54 12.59 -40.07
N ALA A 66 22.11 13.73 -40.47
CA ALA A 66 21.37 14.90 -40.93
C ALA A 66 20.51 14.55 -42.16
N ALA A 67 19.25 14.97 -42.11
CA ALA A 67 18.35 14.98 -43.24
C ALA A 67 18.93 15.81 -44.40
N ALA A 68 18.82 15.25 -45.60
CA ALA A 68 19.30 15.83 -46.84
C ALA A 68 18.66 17.20 -47.13
N THR A 69 19.51 18.19 -47.43
CA THR A 69 19.13 19.46 -48.06
C THR A 69 18.97 19.27 -49.57
N SER A 70 17.79 19.60 -50.11
CA SER A 70 17.65 19.95 -51.52
C SER A 70 18.08 21.40 -51.73
N ALA A 71 19.01 21.58 -52.67
CA ALA A 71 19.44 22.87 -53.18
C ALA A 71 18.37 23.50 -54.07
N ALA A 72 18.18 24.82 -53.93
CA ALA A 72 17.69 25.68 -55.01
C ALA A 72 18.48 26.99 -54.99
N THR A 73 18.98 27.32 -56.18
CA THR A 73 20.03 28.29 -56.51
C THR A 73 19.49 29.72 -56.62
N GLY A 74 20.25 30.72 -56.15
CA GLY A 74 20.00 32.14 -56.44
C GLY A 74 21.03 33.08 -55.79
N ALA A 75 21.85 33.74 -56.61
CA ALA A 75 22.87 34.72 -56.24
C ALA A 75 22.30 36.18 -56.19
N PRO A 76 23.10 37.25 -56.05
CA PRO A 76 23.81 37.72 -54.84
C PRO A 76 23.39 39.17 -54.44
N GLY A 77 23.73 39.62 -53.23
CA GLY A 77 23.51 41.02 -52.84
C GLY A 77 24.07 41.44 -51.47
N THR A 78 25.32 41.92 -51.49
CA THR A 78 25.88 43.05 -50.70
C THR A 78 25.95 42.97 -49.15
N ALA A 79 27.19 43.01 -48.65
CA ALA A 79 27.63 43.25 -47.26
C ALA A 79 27.48 44.76 -46.87
N PRO A 80 27.85 45.28 -45.65
CA PRO A 80 28.73 44.65 -44.65
C PRO A 80 28.50 44.92 -43.14
N ALA A 81 29.28 44.14 -42.37
CA ALA A 81 30.03 44.47 -41.15
C ALA A 81 29.31 44.94 -39.87
N THR A 82 29.50 44.16 -38.80
CA THR A 82 30.20 44.66 -37.60
C THR A 82 30.79 43.49 -36.78
N GLU A 83 32.09 43.60 -36.51
CA GLU A 83 32.90 42.78 -35.59
C GLU A 83 32.55 43.05 -34.12
N VAL A 84 32.56 42.00 -33.27
CA VAL A 84 32.85 42.10 -31.83
C VAL A 84 33.63 40.84 -31.39
N PRO A 85 34.74 40.96 -30.63
CA PRO A 85 35.77 39.93 -30.52
C PRO A 85 35.56 38.88 -29.40
N ALA A 86 36.38 37.82 -29.51
CA ALA A 86 36.50 36.67 -28.64
C ALA A 86 36.93 37.00 -27.20
N ALA A 87 36.35 36.28 -26.23
CA ALA A 87 36.75 36.25 -24.83
C ALA A 87 37.08 34.82 -24.36
N ALA A 88 38.01 34.78 -23.41
CA ALA A 88 38.84 33.69 -22.89
C ALA A 88 38.14 32.42 -22.34
N PRO A 89 38.89 31.30 -22.20
CA PRO A 89 38.38 30.02 -21.67
C PRO A 89 38.04 30.05 -20.17
N PRO A 90 37.12 29.17 -19.70
CA PRO A 90 36.67 29.17 -18.31
C PRO A 90 37.72 28.60 -17.35
N ALA A 91 37.86 29.27 -16.21
CA ALA A 91 38.70 28.86 -15.08
C ALA A 91 38.06 27.70 -14.28
N ALA A 92 38.95 26.94 -13.64
CA ALA A 92 38.70 25.76 -12.84
C ALA A 92 37.75 25.97 -11.64
N ALA A 93 37.06 24.87 -11.29
CA ALA A 93 36.13 24.74 -10.17
C ALA A 93 36.82 24.92 -8.80
N PRO A 94 36.17 25.53 -7.80
CA PRO A 94 36.66 25.56 -6.43
C PRO A 94 36.31 24.30 -5.64
N GLU A 95 37.26 23.89 -4.79
CA GLU A 95 37.18 22.78 -3.83
C GLU A 95 36.12 23.00 -2.74
N ALA A 96 35.55 21.90 -2.25
CA ALA A 96 34.57 21.83 -1.18
C ALA A 96 35.19 22.16 0.20
N PRO A 97 34.51 22.95 1.07
CA PRO A 97 34.94 23.11 2.45
C PRO A 97 34.48 21.95 3.34
N ALA A 98 35.35 21.65 4.31
CA ALA A 98 35.23 20.61 5.32
C ALA A 98 34.06 20.83 6.30
N ALA A 99 33.66 19.72 6.92
CA ALA A 99 32.62 19.60 7.93
C ALA A 99 32.86 20.50 9.15
N GLU A 100 31.80 21.20 9.57
CA GLU A 100 31.69 21.86 10.86
C GLU A 100 30.58 21.18 11.67
N THR A 101 30.94 20.70 12.85
CA THR A 101 30.11 19.98 13.82
C THR A 101 29.08 20.93 14.45
N PRO A 102 27.77 20.63 14.46
CA PRO A 102 26.86 21.37 15.33
C PRO A 102 26.90 20.82 16.76
N ALA A 103 26.94 21.76 17.70
CA ALA A 103 26.95 21.58 19.13
C ALA A 103 25.68 20.91 19.67
N ALA A 104 25.84 20.28 20.84
CA ALA A 104 24.79 19.71 21.65
C ALA A 104 23.83 20.76 22.22
N GLU A 105 22.53 20.45 22.20
CA GLU A 105 21.48 21.05 23.05
C GLU A 105 20.50 19.95 23.50
N PRO A 106 19.71 20.12 24.57
CA PRO A 106 19.73 19.22 25.71
C PRO A 106 18.55 18.24 25.73
N ALA A 107 18.69 17.24 26.59
CA ALA A 107 17.71 16.22 26.91
C ALA A 107 16.31 16.79 27.21
N ALA A 108 15.33 16.38 26.42
CA ALA A 108 13.93 16.38 26.82
C ALA A 108 13.63 15.04 27.49
N ALA A 109 13.03 15.15 28.68
CA ALA A 109 12.81 14.09 29.64
C ALA A 109 11.91 12.94 29.13
N GLU A 110 12.31 11.72 29.45
CA GLU A 110 11.47 10.53 29.47
C GLU A 110 10.43 10.66 30.61
N PRO A 111 9.14 10.31 30.40
CA PRO A 111 8.33 9.82 31.50
C PRO A 111 8.65 8.34 31.71
N SER A 112 9.22 8.09 32.90
CA SER A 112 9.46 6.81 33.54
C SER A 112 8.27 5.85 33.44
N ALA A 113 8.64 4.57 33.29
CA ALA A 113 7.80 3.41 33.52
C ALA A 113 6.93 3.57 34.78
N ALA A 114 5.61 3.40 34.59
CA ALA A 114 4.73 2.90 35.64
C ALA A 114 4.53 1.41 35.39
N GLU A 115 4.81 0.67 36.45
CA GLU A 115 4.81 -0.77 36.61
C GLU A 115 3.46 -1.41 36.19
N VAL A 116 3.52 -2.45 35.37
CA VAL A 116 2.39 -3.36 35.08
C VAL A 116 2.64 -4.64 35.87
N PRO A 117 1.77 -5.03 36.84
CA PRO A 117 1.74 -6.40 37.30
C PRO A 117 0.82 -7.24 36.40
N ALA A 118 1.30 -8.45 36.10
CA ALA A 118 0.65 -9.46 35.26
C ALA A 118 -0.33 -10.35 36.04
N ALA A 119 -1.37 -10.80 35.31
CA ALA A 119 -2.10 -12.10 35.36
C ALA A 119 -2.87 -12.46 36.65
N GLU A 120 -4.05 -13.10 36.68
CA GLU A 120 -5.08 -13.68 35.78
C GLU A 120 -6.23 -14.18 36.75
N PRO A 121 -7.18 -15.09 36.39
CA PRO A 121 -8.46 -14.90 35.69
C PRO A 121 -9.70 -15.27 36.57
N SER A 122 -10.94 -14.90 36.21
CA SER A 122 -12.15 -15.58 36.72
C SER A 122 -13.40 -15.42 35.84
N ALA A 123 -13.83 -16.59 35.35
CA ALA A 123 -15.12 -17.08 34.83
C ALA A 123 -16.40 -16.21 34.84
N ALA A 124 -17.07 -16.24 33.67
CA ALA A 124 -18.46 -16.66 33.38
C ALA A 124 -19.67 -16.21 34.25
N GLU A 125 -20.54 -15.40 33.60
CA GLU A 125 -22.03 -15.52 33.40
C GLU A 125 -23.02 -15.79 34.60
N PRO A 126 -24.35 -15.61 34.42
CA PRO A 126 -25.11 -14.38 34.12
C PRO A 126 -26.30 -14.19 35.13
N ALA A 127 -27.04 -13.08 35.08
CA ALA A 127 -28.30 -12.98 35.84
C ALA A 127 -29.39 -12.18 35.11
N ALA A 128 -30.57 -12.77 35.13
CA ALA A 128 -31.76 -12.46 34.37
C ALA A 128 -32.66 -11.37 34.99
N ALA A 129 -33.62 -10.96 34.15
CA ALA A 129 -34.87 -10.23 34.39
C ALA A 129 -35.66 -10.76 35.62
N GLU A 130 -36.47 -10.01 36.37
CA GLU A 130 -37.77 -9.32 36.13
C GLU A 130 -38.27 -8.73 37.49
N PRO A 131 -39.55 -8.33 37.73
CA PRO A 131 -40.43 -7.34 37.08
C PRO A 131 -41.10 -6.39 38.11
N VAL A 132 -41.82 -5.33 37.67
CA VAL A 132 -42.98 -4.80 38.44
C VAL A 132 -43.99 -4.05 37.57
N THR A 133 -45.23 -4.07 38.05
CA THR A 133 -46.51 -4.09 37.34
C THR A 133 -47.26 -2.76 37.24
N GLN A 134 -47.96 -2.60 36.10
CA GLN A 134 -49.32 -2.09 35.84
C GLN A 134 -50.00 -1.04 36.75
N GLY A 135 -50.54 0.00 36.09
CA GLY A 135 -51.65 0.82 36.57
C GLY A 135 -52.44 1.40 35.37
N ALA A 136 -53.69 0.96 35.20
CA ALA A 136 -54.62 1.34 34.14
C ALA A 136 -55.63 2.41 34.60
N ALA A 137 -56.17 3.21 33.66
CA ALA A 137 -57.54 3.76 33.63
C ALA A 137 -57.78 4.47 32.27
N ALA A 138 -58.70 3.97 31.42
CA ALA A 138 -60.10 4.42 31.23
C ALA A 138 -60.24 5.74 30.44
N ALA A 139 -61.18 6.00 29.53
CA ALA A 139 -62.18 5.23 28.77
C ALA A 139 -62.82 6.20 27.72
N THR A 140 -63.58 5.63 26.78
CA THR A 140 -64.79 6.19 26.12
C THR A 140 -64.73 6.74 24.67
N THR A 141 -65.26 5.87 23.79
CA THR A 141 -66.34 6.06 22.77
C THR A 141 -66.24 7.09 21.63
N GLY A 142 -66.42 6.59 20.39
CA GLY A 142 -66.82 7.41 19.24
C GLY A 142 -66.84 6.72 17.88
N SER A 143 -67.81 5.83 17.66
CA SER A 143 -68.51 5.42 16.40
C SER A 143 -67.77 5.14 15.07
N ALA A 144 -68.25 4.05 14.46
CA ALA A 144 -67.84 3.42 13.21
C ALA A 144 -68.30 4.11 11.92
N THR A 145 -67.57 3.84 10.83
CA THR A 145 -68.17 3.41 9.56
C THR A 145 -67.23 2.42 8.86
N THR A 146 -67.78 1.25 8.56
CA THR A 146 -67.22 0.17 7.76
C THR A 146 -67.38 0.46 6.27
N GLU A 147 -66.36 0.18 5.45
CA GLU A 147 -66.59 -0.47 4.15
C GLU A 147 -65.40 -1.35 3.79
N ALA A 148 -65.72 -2.53 3.30
CA ALA A 148 -64.86 -3.69 3.15
C ALA A 148 -64.17 -3.70 1.77
N ALA A 149 -62.93 -4.18 1.74
CA ALA A 149 -62.39 -4.88 0.59
C ALA A 149 -61.49 -6.02 1.07
N THR A 150 -61.95 -7.22 0.78
CA THR A 150 -61.38 -8.55 1.01
C THR A 150 -59.95 -8.70 0.50
N ALA A 151 -59.07 -9.26 1.33
CA ALA A 151 -57.88 -9.97 0.88
C ALA A 151 -57.78 -11.27 1.69
N GLU A 152 -57.98 -12.36 0.96
CA GLU A 152 -57.94 -13.74 1.41
C GLU A 152 -56.52 -14.16 1.77
N ALA A 153 -56.39 -14.79 2.93
CA ALA A 153 -55.16 -15.38 3.41
C ALA A 153 -54.83 -16.65 2.60
N ALA A 154 -53.65 -16.66 1.98
CA ALA A 154 -52.96 -17.90 1.63
C ALA A 154 -51.67 -17.93 2.44
N ALA A 155 -51.60 -18.89 3.36
CA ALA A 155 -50.42 -19.21 4.13
C ALA A 155 -49.27 -19.58 3.19
N ALA A 156 -48.21 -18.79 3.18
CA ALA A 156 -46.93 -19.17 2.59
C ALA A 156 -46.12 -19.88 3.67
N GLU A 157 -45.90 -21.17 3.46
CA GLU A 157 -44.93 -21.96 4.21
C GLU A 157 -43.52 -21.37 4.09
N PRO A 158 -42.64 -21.57 5.08
CA PRO A 158 -41.31 -20.98 5.06
C PRO A 158 -40.52 -21.59 3.90
N THR A 159 -40.16 -20.76 2.92
CA THR A 159 -39.14 -21.12 1.94
C THR A 159 -37.86 -21.42 2.69
N THR A 160 -37.56 -22.72 2.79
CA THR A 160 -36.25 -23.28 3.09
C THR A 160 -35.18 -22.41 2.47
N ALA A 161 -34.29 -21.87 3.31
CA ALA A 161 -33.06 -21.24 2.86
C ALA A 161 -32.35 -22.21 1.92
N GLU A 162 -32.36 -21.88 0.63
CA GLU A 162 -31.57 -22.54 -0.39
C GLU A 162 -30.11 -22.46 0.09
N ALA A 163 -29.59 -23.61 0.53
CA ALA A 163 -28.20 -23.74 0.88
C ALA A 163 -27.38 -23.26 -0.33
N ALA A 164 -26.63 -22.18 -0.14
CA ALA A 164 -25.82 -21.57 -1.17
C ALA A 164 -24.97 -22.67 -1.82
N GLN A 165 -25.25 -22.92 -3.10
CA GLN A 165 -24.41 -23.74 -3.93
C GLN A 165 -22.99 -23.17 -3.87
N PRO A 166 -21.94 -24.01 -3.83
CA PRO A 166 -20.57 -23.51 -3.88
C PRO A 166 -20.45 -22.64 -5.13
N ALA A 167 -20.16 -21.35 -4.92
CA ALA A 167 -19.98 -20.41 -6.00
C ALA A 167 -18.92 -20.99 -6.95
N ALA A 168 -19.24 -21.02 -8.25
CA ALA A 168 -18.25 -21.36 -9.26
C ALA A 168 -17.01 -20.48 -9.07
N PRO A 169 -15.79 -20.98 -9.39
CA PRO A 169 -14.59 -20.15 -9.35
C PRO A 169 -14.85 -18.86 -10.11
N VAL A 170 -14.61 -17.73 -9.44
CA VAL A 170 -14.70 -16.43 -10.09
C VAL A 170 -13.51 -16.33 -11.03
N GLU A 171 -13.75 -16.57 -12.31
CA GLU A 171 -12.75 -16.32 -13.36
C GLU A 171 -12.56 -14.80 -13.51
N TRP A 172 -11.31 -14.36 -13.62
CA TRP A 172 -10.97 -12.95 -13.80
C TRP A 172 -9.72 -12.80 -14.67
N ASP A 173 -9.55 -11.61 -15.26
CA ASP A 173 -8.43 -11.32 -16.16
C ASP A 173 -7.19 -10.88 -15.37
N GLU A 174 -6.27 -11.83 -15.14
CA GLU A 174 -5.00 -11.60 -14.42
C GLU A 174 -4.14 -10.51 -15.07
N ALA A 175 -4.06 -10.52 -16.41
CA ALA A 175 -3.24 -9.56 -17.16
C ALA A 175 -3.82 -8.14 -17.08
N LEU A 176 -5.15 -8.03 -17.09
CA LEU A 176 -5.82 -6.76 -16.85
C LEU A 176 -5.55 -6.24 -15.43
N GLY A 177 -5.59 -7.11 -14.42
CA GLY A 177 -5.33 -6.72 -13.04
C GLY A 177 -3.89 -6.25 -12.83
N GLU A 178 -2.90 -7.00 -13.31
CA GLU A 178 -1.49 -6.62 -13.22
C GLU A 178 -1.20 -5.32 -13.96
N SER A 179 -1.68 -5.18 -15.21
CA SER A 179 -1.46 -3.96 -15.99
C SER A 179 -2.14 -2.73 -15.37
N THR A 180 -3.35 -2.90 -14.82
CA THR A 180 -4.07 -1.82 -14.10
C THR A 180 -3.31 -1.44 -12.82
N PHE A 181 -2.80 -2.42 -12.07
CA PHE A 181 -1.99 -2.20 -10.87
C PHE A 181 -0.73 -1.40 -11.19
N MET A 182 0.01 -1.81 -12.22
CA MET A 182 1.25 -1.14 -12.63
C MET A 182 1.01 0.29 -13.12
N ALA A 183 -0.11 0.54 -13.79
CA ALA A 183 -0.46 1.86 -14.29
C ALA A 183 -0.98 2.82 -13.21
N SER A 184 -1.72 2.31 -12.21
CA SER A 184 -2.51 3.16 -11.31
C SER A 184 -2.09 3.08 -9.83
N CYS A 185 -1.56 1.95 -9.38
CA CYS A 185 -1.36 1.65 -7.97
C CYS A 185 0.13 1.60 -7.60
N ALA A 186 0.98 1.07 -8.49
CA ALA A 186 2.38 0.76 -8.21
C ALA A 186 3.25 2.00 -7.91
N ALA A 187 2.86 3.20 -8.36
CA ALA A 187 3.58 4.42 -8.04
C ALA A 187 3.65 4.70 -6.53
N CYS A 188 2.62 4.28 -5.78
CA CYS A 188 2.52 4.47 -4.33
C CYS A 188 2.76 3.15 -3.58
N HIS A 189 2.05 2.10 -3.96
CA HIS A 189 2.13 0.79 -3.29
C HIS A 189 3.36 -0.04 -3.69
N GLN A 190 4.17 0.47 -4.62
CA GLN A 190 5.32 -0.21 -5.23
C GLN A 190 4.91 -1.41 -6.08
N ALA A 191 5.75 -1.78 -7.04
CA ALA A 191 5.51 -2.97 -7.88
C ALA A 191 5.42 -4.27 -7.04
N THR A 192 5.98 -4.28 -5.83
CA THR A 192 5.98 -5.41 -4.91
C THR A 192 4.84 -5.38 -3.89
N GLY A 193 3.95 -4.38 -3.94
CA GLY A 193 2.87 -4.21 -2.96
C GLY A 193 3.31 -3.86 -1.54
N GLN A 194 4.60 -3.62 -1.30
CA GLN A 194 5.14 -3.34 0.05
C GLN A 194 4.88 -1.91 0.52
N GLY A 195 4.48 -1.02 -0.38
CA GLY A 195 4.32 0.40 -0.08
C GLY A 195 5.62 1.06 0.41
N ILE A 196 5.46 2.15 1.15
CA ILE A 196 6.54 2.91 1.78
C ILE A 196 6.11 3.20 3.22
N VAL A 197 6.80 2.62 4.19
CA VAL A 197 6.47 2.76 5.63
C VAL A 197 6.30 4.24 6.01
N GLY A 198 5.17 4.57 6.63
CA GLY A 198 4.79 5.94 7.05
C GLY A 198 4.16 6.81 5.95
N ALA A 199 4.31 6.44 4.68
CA ALA A 199 3.77 7.21 3.55
C ALA A 199 2.63 6.46 2.83
N PHE A 200 2.88 5.23 2.36
CA PHE A 200 1.94 4.39 1.63
C PHE A 200 1.88 2.99 2.24
N PRO A 201 0.70 2.49 2.63
CA PRO A 201 0.61 1.22 3.33
C PRO A 201 0.95 0.03 2.44
N PRO A 202 1.46 -1.07 3.03
CA PRO A 202 1.61 -2.34 2.31
C PRO A 202 0.22 -2.89 1.97
N LEU A 203 0.14 -3.55 0.82
CA LEU A 203 -0.97 -4.40 0.40
C LEU A 203 -0.71 -5.87 0.76
N VAL A 204 0.56 -6.25 0.90
CA VAL A 204 0.97 -7.57 1.38
C VAL A 204 0.60 -7.74 2.84
N GLY A 205 -0.20 -8.77 3.17
CA GLY A 205 -0.62 -9.06 4.55
C GLY A 205 -1.54 -7.99 5.17
N ASN A 206 -2.06 -7.07 4.37
CA ASN A 206 -2.95 -6.02 4.84
C ASN A 206 -4.32 -6.59 5.22
N ALA A 207 -4.85 -6.21 6.39
CA ALA A 207 -6.13 -6.74 6.89
C ALA A 207 -7.31 -6.44 5.95
N VAL A 208 -7.35 -5.28 5.30
CA VAL A 208 -8.41 -4.91 4.35
C VAL A 208 -8.28 -5.72 3.05
N VAL A 209 -7.05 -5.89 2.55
CA VAL A 209 -6.79 -6.71 1.36
C VAL A 209 -7.11 -8.19 1.65
N GLY A 210 -6.79 -8.68 2.84
CA GLY A 210 -7.00 -10.06 3.26
C GLY A 210 -8.39 -10.40 3.80
N ALA A 211 -9.28 -9.41 3.96
CA ALA A 211 -10.59 -9.63 4.57
C ALA A 211 -11.49 -10.55 3.71
N ASP A 212 -12.27 -11.41 4.38
CA ASP A 212 -13.27 -12.28 3.74
C ASP A 212 -14.31 -11.48 2.97
N ASP A 213 -14.80 -10.39 3.57
CA ASP A 213 -15.67 -9.41 2.93
C ASP A 213 -14.84 -8.33 2.22
N PRO A 214 -14.89 -8.22 0.89
CA PRO A 214 -14.13 -7.24 0.13
C PRO A 214 -14.74 -5.83 0.14
N ALA A 215 -15.87 -5.59 0.80
CA ALA A 215 -16.61 -4.32 0.72
C ALA A 215 -15.75 -3.09 1.07
N GLU A 216 -14.95 -3.16 2.15
CA GLU A 216 -14.06 -2.05 2.53
C GLU A 216 -12.96 -1.83 1.49
N HIS A 217 -12.42 -2.91 0.93
CA HIS A 217 -11.39 -2.83 -0.11
C HIS A 217 -11.94 -2.17 -1.38
N ILE A 218 -13.13 -2.61 -1.83
CA ILE A 218 -13.83 -2.04 -2.98
C ILE A 218 -14.11 -0.55 -2.76
N ALA A 219 -14.64 -0.18 -1.58
CA ALA A 219 -14.92 1.21 -1.24
C ALA A 219 -13.64 2.07 -1.21
N THR A 220 -12.55 1.53 -0.68
CA THR A 220 -11.25 2.22 -0.62
C THR A 220 -10.71 2.54 -2.02
N VAL A 221 -10.81 1.61 -2.98
CA VAL A 221 -10.38 1.85 -4.37
C VAL A 221 -11.32 2.83 -5.08
N LEU A 222 -12.64 2.68 -4.92
CA LEU A 222 -13.61 3.55 -5.56
C LEU A 222 -13.51 5.00 -5.08
N TYR A 223 -13.45 5.19 -3.76
CA TYR A 223 -13.66 6.49 -3.12
C TYR A 223 -12.41 7.06 -2.45
N GLY A 224 -11.30 6.32 -2.49
CA GLY A 224 -10.06 6.72 -1.86
C GLY A 224 -10.16 6.65 -0.34
N LYS A 225 -9.13 7.17 0.31
CA LYS A 225 -9.05 7.22 1.77
C LYS A 225 -8.31 8.46 2.22
N PRO A 226 -8.80 9.22 3.21
CA PRO A 226 -8.01 10.27 3.80
C PRO A 226 -6.75 9.68 4.44
N GLY A 227 -5.67 10.47 4.44
CA GLY A 227 -4.47 10.14 5.20
C GLY A 227 -4.75 10.13 6.72
N GLY A 228 -3.80 9.60 7.49
CA GLY A 228 -3.86 9.51 8.95
C GLY A 228 -4.36 8.15 9.45
N GLY A 229 -4.54 7.15 8.59
CA GLY A 229 -4.86 5.79 9.01
C GLY A 229 -3.69 5.10 9.71
N VAL A 230 -3.99 4.20 10.65
CA VAL A 230 -3.00 3.37 11.34
C VAL A 230 -3.13 1.93 10.88
N ILE A 231 -2.02 1.34 10.42
CA ILE A 231 -1.93 -0.07 10.05
C ILE A 231 -0.70 -0.64 10.77
N ASP A 232 -0.90 -1.71 11.56
CA ASP A 232 0.15 -2.37 12.37
C ASP A 232 0.97 -1.40 13.24
N GLY A 233 0.29 -0.41 13.83
CA GLY A 233 0.91 0.60 14.69
C GLY A 233 1.67 1.72 13.95
N VAL A 234 1.71 1.70 12.61
CA VAL A 234 2.32 2.74 11.78
C VAL A 234 1.23 3.68 11.25
N THR A 235 1.43 4.98 11.43
CA THR A 235 0.55 6.01 10.85
C THR A 235 0.96 6.30 9.41
N TYR A 236 0.01 6.28 8.49
CA TYR A 236 0.20 6.60 7.07
C TYR A 236 -0.49 7.91 6.73
N THR A 237 0.29 8.95 6.43
CA THR A 237 -0.23 10.32 6.31
C THR A 237 -0.73 10.69 4.93
N SER A 238 -0.37 9.94 3.89
CA SER A 238 -0.75 10.29 2.52
C SER A 238 -2.20 9.90 2.22
N PRO A 239 -2.99 10.78 1.60
CA PRO A 239 -4.32 10.40 1.11
C PRO A 239 -4.19 9.47 -0.11
N MET A 240 -5.12 8.53 -0.21
CA MET A 240 -5.33 7.71 -1.41
C MET A 240 -6.42 8.37 -2.27
N PRO A 241 -6.17 8.69 -3.55
CA PRO A 241 -7.18 9.28 -4.42
C PRO A 241 -8.29 8.28 -4.78
N PRO A 242 -9.50 8.77 -5.11
CA PRO A 242 -10.58 7.92 -5.61
C PRO A 242 -10.35 7.52 -7.07
N PHE A 243 -10.64 6.26 -7.42
CA PHE A 243 -10.52 5.77 -8.80
C PHE A 243 -11.86 5.53 -9.49
N ALA A 244 -13.00 5.78 -8.82
CA ALA A 244 -14.32 5.59 -9.42
C ALA A 244 -14.46 6.31 -10.78
N ALA A 245 -13.99 7.53 -10.92
CA ALA A 245 -14.14 8.26 -12.20
C ALA A 245 -13.16 7.79 -13.30
N GLN A 246 -12.13 7.01 -12.96
CA GLN A 246 -11.00 6.72 -13.84
C GLN A 246 -10.99 5.28 -14.36
N LEU A 247 -11.51 4.34 -13.58
CA LEU A 247 -11.46 2.91 -13.86
C LEU A 247 -12.88 2.32 -13.97
N SER A 248 -13.07 1.41 -14.93
CA SER A 248 -14.30 0.63 -15.06
C SER A 248 -14.46 -0.38 -13.93
N ASP A 249 -15.66 -0.92 -13.77
CA ASP A 249 -15.94 -1.94 -12.74
C ASP A 249 -15.12 -3.22 -12.98
N GLU A 250 -14.87 -3.58 -14.24
CA GLU A 250 -13.99 -4.68 -14.61
C GLU A 250 -12.53 -4.42 -14.23
N GLN A 251 -12.02 -3.21 -14.49
CA GLN A 251 -10.65 -2.84 -14.13
C GLN A 251 -10.44 -2.82 -12.61
N ILE A 252 -11.43 -2.30 -11.86
CA ILE A 252 -11.37 -2.27 -10.40
C ILE A 252 -11.47 -3.68 -9.81
N ALA A 253 -12.37 -4.53 -10.32
CA ALA A 253 -12.45 -5.92 -9.87
C ALA A 253 -11.13 -6.66 -10.17
N ALA A 254 -10.56 -6.48 -11.37
CA ALA A 254 -9.31 -7.13 -11.76
C ALA A 254 -8.11 -6.66 -10.91
N VAL A 255 -7.97 -5.35 -10.64
CA VAL A 255 -6.85 -4.85 -9.82
C VAL A 255 -6.98 -5.30 -8.36
N ILE A 256 -8.19 -5.29 -7.80
CA ILE A 256 -8.44 -5.80 -6.44
C ILE A 256 -8.10 -7.30 -6.38
N ASN A 257 -8.49 -8.08 -7.38
CA ASN A 257 -8.15 -9.50 -7.43
C ASN A 257 -6.64 -9.72 -7.53
N HIS A 258 -5.94 -8.95 -8.36
CA HIS A 258 -4.48 -8.98 -8.43
C HIS A 258 -3.85 -8.73 -7.06
N GLU A 259 -4.30 -7.72 -6.31
CA GLU A 259 -3.79 -7.43 -4.97
C GLU A 259 -4.10 -8.55 -3.96
N ARG A 260 -5.28 -9.18 -4.09
CA ARG A 260 -5.78 -10.24 -3.20
C ARG A 260 -5.16 -11.62 -3.45
N THR A 261 -4.53 -11.83 -4.60
CA THR A 261 -3.85 -13.08 -4.96
C THR A 261 -2.33 -12.93 -5.13
N SER A 262 -1.80 -11.71 -5.09
CA SER A 262 -0.37 -11.45 -5.26
C SER A 262 0.39 -11.51 -3.94
N TRP A 263 1.71 -11.70 -4.04
CA TRP A 263 2.66 -11.60 -2.92
C TRP A 263 2.37 -12.52 -1.72
N GLY A 264 1.64 -13.62 -1.95
CA GLY A 264 1.24 -14.56 -0.92
C GLY A 264 -0.12 -14.26 -0.27
N ASN A 265 -0.82 -13.22 -0.72
CA ASN A 265 -2.22 -13.01 -0.39
C ASN A 265 -3.09 -14.13 -1.02
N SER A 266 -4.15 -14.53 -0.34
CA SER A 266 -5.10 -15.55 -0.80
C SER A 266 -6.50 -15.25 -0.26
N ALA A 267 -7.10 -14.16 -0.75
CA ALA A 267 -8.41 -13.69 -0.30
C ALA A 267 -9.51 -13.90 -1.35
N THR A 268 -10.78 -13.84 -0.92
CA THR A 268 -11.97 -14.04 -1.76
C THR A 268 -11.98 -13.10 -2.97
N LEU A 269 -12.19 -13.62 -4.17
CA LEU A 269 -12.21 -12.81 -5.39
C LEU A 269 -13.46 -11.91 -5.45
N VAL A 270 -13.30 -10.77 -6.15
CA VAL A 270 -14.31 -9.74 -6.39
C VAL A 270 -14.79 -9.83 -7.84
N THR A 271 -16.09 -9.66 -8.03
CA THR A 271 -16.71 -9.59 -9.36
C THR A 271 -16.95 -8.13 -9.79
N PRO A 272 -17.00 -7.85 -11.10
CA PRO A 272 -17.40 -6.52 -11.60
C PRO A 272 -18.77 -6.09 -11.07
N ASP A 273 -19.73 -7.02 -10.95
CA ASP A 273 -21.05 -6.73 -10.41
C ASP A 273 -21.02 -6.25 -8.95
N ALA A 274 -20.13 -6.80 -8.12
CA ALA A 274 -19.93 -6.35 -6.75
C ALA A 274 -19.40 -4.90 -6.71
N VAL A 275 -18.48 -4.56 -7.61
CA VAL A 275 -17.97 -3.19 -7.75
C VAL A 275 -19.07 -2.26 -8.24
N ALA A 276 -19.85 -2.66 -9.25
CA ALA A 276 -20.96 -1.87 -9.77
C ALA A 276 -22.03 -1.60 -8.69
N ALA A 277 -22.31 -2.60 -7.84
CA ALA A 277 -23.22 -2.45 -6.70
C ALA A 277 -22.67 -1.46 -5.67
N ALA A 278 -21.40 -1.59 -5.28
CA ALA A 278 -20.74 -0.66 -4.36
C ALA A 278 -20.72 0.79 -4.92
N ARG A 279 -20.45 0.94 -6.21
CA ARG A 279 -20.45 2.23 -6.91
C ARG A 279 -21.81 2.92 -6.88
N LYS A 280 -22.90 2.16 -6.98
CA LYS A 280 -24.26 2.69 -6.87
C LYS A 280 -24.63 3.04 -5.43
N ALA A 281 -24.12 2.31 -4.45
CA ALA A 281 -24.41 2.52 -3.04
C ALA A 281 -23.72 3.76 -2.44
N GLY A 282 -22.56 4.16 -2.96
CA GLY A 282 -21.85 5.37 -2.54
C GLY A 282 -22.15 6.63 -3.37
N GLN A 283 -23.17 6.60 -4.22
CA GLN A 283 -23.70 7.78 -4.94
C GLN A 283 -24.85 8.45 -4.20
#